data_AF-A0A2N7VEP1-F1
#
_entry.id   AF-A0A2N7VEP1-F1
#
_cell.length_a   1.000
_cell.length_b   1.000
_cell.length_c   1.000
_cell.angle_alpha   90.00
_cell.angle_beta   90.00
_cell.angle_gamma   90.00
#
_symmetry.space_group_name_H-M   'P 1'
#
loop_
_entity.id
_entity.type
_entity.pdbx_description
1 polymer ?
#
loop_
_entity_poly.entity_id
_entity_poly.type
_entity_poly.pdbx_seq_one_letter_code
_entity_poly.pdbx_strand_id
1 'polypeptide(L)'
;MARAKASADQQLSKRVGFRLSETEYDTYLSKVGASGMTPSEFFRQCVLTNRTQIVERPRVSVERKRIMYVINKTGNNINQLAHVANSARVSGRLSESTFVALVDELEMITQLLKAHLHRVD
;
A
#
# COMPACT_ATOMS: atom_id res chain seq x y z
N MET A 1 10.31 37.06 -22.00
CA MET A 1 11.04 36.02 -21.25
C MET A 1 11.32 34.85 -22.18
N ALA A 2 12.57 34.68 -22.62
CA ALA A 2 12.95 33.60 -23.54
C ALA A 2 13.02 32.26 -22.78
N ARG A 3 12.32 31.23 -23.25
CA ARG A 3 12.33 29.89 -22.66
C ARG A 3 13.69 29.23 -22.97
N ALA A 4 14.43 28.84 -21.93
CA ALA A 4 15.71 28.16 -22.09
C ALA A 4 15.56 26.90 -22.95
N LYS A 5 16.39 26.79 -24.00
CA LYS A 5 16.39 25.67 -24.94
C LYS A 5 17.07 24.48 -24.25
N ALA A 6 16.38 23.33 -24.18
CA ALA A 6 16.97 22.09 -23.68
C ALA A 6 18.26 21.74 -24.44
N SER A 7 19.23 21.13 -23.76
CA SER A 7 20.52 20.74 -24.36
C SER A 7 20.32 19.78 -25.54
N ALA A 8 21.30 19.74 -26.47
CA ALA A 8 21.19 18.97 -27.71
C ALA A 8 20.88 17.47 -27.47
N ASP A 9 21.37 16.89 -26.38
CA ASP A 9 21.11 15.50 -25.98
C ASP A 9 19.70 15.26 -25.38
N GLN A 10 19.00 16.31 -24.95
CA GLN A 10 17.66 16.23 -24.38
C GLN A 10 16.56 16.58 -25.39
N GLN A 11 16.94 16.93 -26.62
CA GLN A 11 16.00 17.35 -27.65
C GLN A 11 15.40 16.13 -28.37
N LEU A 12 14.07 15.99 -28.30
CA LEU A 12 13.33 14.90 -28.95
C LEU A 12 13.43 15.02 -30.48
N SER A 13 14.37 14.29 -31.10
CA SER A 13 14.71 14.43 -32.52
C SER A 13 14.29 13.25 -33.42
N LYS A 14 13.93 12.10 -32.83
CA LYS A 14 13.55 10.88 -33.55
C LYS A 14 12.07 10.56 -33.34
N ARG A 15 11.37 10.17 -34.40
CA ARG A 15 9.95 9.78 -34.38
C ARG A 15 9.82 8.26 -34.42
N VAL A 16 8.95 7.71 -33.57
CA VAL A 16 8.54 6.31 -33.56
C VAL A 16 7.02 6.26 -33.74
N GLY A 17 6.52 5.35 -34.57
CA GLY A 17 5.09 5.17 -34.81
C GLY A 17 4.80 3.80 -35.41
N PHE A 18 3.60 3.30 -35.18
CA PHE A 18 3.08 2.04 -35.69
C PHE A 18 1.58 2.19 -35.96
N ARG A 19 1.02 1.26 -36.74
CA ARG A 19 -0.41 1.27 -37.06
C ARG A 19 -1.18 0.52 -35.98
N LEU A 20 -2.37 1.04 -35.68
CA LEU A 20 -3.36 0.40 -34.81
C LEU A 20 -4.64 0.21 -35.63
N SER A 21 -5.39 -0.84 -35.31
CA SER A 21 -6.79 -0.91 -35.70
C SER A 21 -7.61 0.17 -34.99
N GLU A 22 -8.83 0.44 -35.47
CA GLU A 22 -9.72 1.43 -34.84
C GLU A 22 -10.00 1.12 -33.37
N THR A 23 -10.28 -0.15 -33.05
CA THR A 23 -10.56 -0.59 -31.67
C THR A 23 -9.37 -0.44 -30.73
N GLU A 24 -8.17 -0.72 -31.22
CA GLU A 24 -6.92 -0.51 -30.47
C GLU A 24 -6.64 0.98 -30.27
N TYR A 25 -6.94 1.81 -31.27
CA TYR A 25 -6.76 3.25 -31.21
C TYR A 25 -7.70 3.91 -30.19
N ASP A 26 -8.98 3.50 -30.17
CA ASP A 26 -9.95 3.98 -29.18
C ASP A 26 -9.55 3.57 -27.76
N THR A 27 -9.12 2.31 -27.61
CA THR A 27 -8.58 1.81 -26.33
C THR A 27 -7.35 2.60 -25.89
N TYR A 28 -6.47 2.93 -26.83
CA TYR A 28 -5.29 3.76 -26.57
C TYR A 28 -5.69 5.19 -26.14
N LEU A 29 -6.59 5.85 -26.86
CA LEU A 29 -7.05 7.21 -26.52
C LEU A 29 -7.73 7.26 -25.15
N SER A 30 -8.55 6.28 -24.82
CA SER A 30 -9.19 6.17 -23.50
C SER A 30 -8.15 6.10 -22.37
N LYS A 31 -7.10 5.29 -22.54
CA LYS A 31 -6.00 5.18 -21.57
C LYS A 31 -5.18 6.46 -21.44
N VAL A 32 -4.91 7.13 -22.57
CA VAL A 32 -4.22 8.42 -22.57
C VAL A 32 -5.06 9.47 -21.85
N GLY A 33 -6.35 9.58 -22.16
CA GLY A 33 -7.28 10.50 -21.50
C GLY A 33 -7.36 10.26 -19.99
N ALA A 34 -7.47 9.00 -19.56
CA ALA A 34 -7.48 8.65 -18.14
C ALA A 34 -6.17 8.98 -17.40
N SER A 35 -5.03 9.02 -18.12
CA SER A 35 -3.73 9.36 -17.52
C SER A 35 -3.49 10.85 -17.33
N GLY A 36 -4.25 11.73 -18.01
CA GLY A 36 -4.00 13.18 -18.04
C GLY A 36 -2.73 13.59 -18.79
N MET A 37 -2.05 12.66 -19.47
CA MET A 37 -0.82 12.90 -20.22
C MET A 37 -1.11 13.12 -21.71
N THR A 38 -0.15 13.72 -22.43
CA THR A 38 -0.20 13.68 -23.89
C THR A 38 0.13 12.28 -24.42
N PRO A 39 -0.35 11.90 -25.62
CA PRO A 39 -0.04 10.60 -26.24
C PRO A 39 1.46 10.26 -26.26
N SER A 40 2.31 11.24 -26.57
CA SER A 40 3.77 11.04 -26.65
C SER A 40 4.42 10.87 -25.27
N GLU A 41 3.92 11.54 -24.24
CA GLU A 41 4.40 11.36 -22.86
C GLU A 41 3.98 10.00 -22.32
N PHE A 42 2.72 9.63 -22.50
CA PHE A 42 2.17 8.34 -22.12
C PHE A 42 2.98 7.19 -22.72
N PHE A 43 3.21 7.23 -24.04
CA PHE A 43 3.99 6.20 -24.73
C PHE A 43 5.45 6.15 -24.27
N ARG A 44 6.12 7.32 -24.15
CA ARG A 44 7.51 7.40 -23.69
C ARG A 44 7.66 6.84 -22.28
N GLN A 45 6.72 7.15 -21.40
CA GLN A 45 6.73 6.63 -20.04
C GLN A 45 6.49 5.12 -20.03
N CYS A 46 5.44 4.61 -20.68
CA CYS A 46 5.16 3.18 -20.73
C CYS A 46 6.34 2.34 -21.27
N VAL A 47 6.95 2.79 -22.37
CA VAL A 47 8.03 2.04 -23.05
C VAL A 47 9.38 2.21 -22.37
N LEU A 48 9.81 3.44 -22.07
CA LEU A 48 11.16 3.69 -21.56
C LEU A 48 11.31 3.39 -20.07
N THR A 49 10.23 3.48 -19.28
CA THR A 49 10.27 3.11 -17.86
C THR A 49 9.83 1.67 -17.61
N ASN A 50 9.66 0.87 -18.67
CA ASN A 50 9.26 -0.54 -18.63
C ASN A 50 8.01 -0.81 -17.76
N ARG A 51 7.06 0.12 -17.77
CA ARG A 51 5.77 0.04 -17.05
C ARG A 51 4.74 -0.71 -17.90
N THR A 52 5.01 -1.99 -18.16
CA THR A 52 4.03 -2.90 -18.80
C THR A 52 3.10 -3.57 -17.79
N GLN A 53 3.11 -3.17 -16.51
CA GLN A 53 2.08 -3.53 -15.53
C GLN A 53 1.39 -2.31 -14.90
N ILE A 54 0.08 -2.26 -15.20
CA ILE A 54 -1.08 -1.82 -14.43
C ILE A 54 -0.81 -1.38 -12.97
N VAL A 55 -1.33 -0.21 -12.62
CA VAL A 55 -1.62 0.39 -11.29
C VAL A 55 -0.66 -0.05 -10.15
N GLU A 56 0.28 0.84 -9.84
CA GLU A 56 1.17 0.72 -8.69
C GLU A 56 0.36 0.82 -7.39
N ARG A 57 -0.01 -0.31 -6.78
CA ARG A 57 -0.32 -0.33 -5.34
C ARG A 57 0.96 0.13 -4.62
N PRO A 58 0.87 1.06 -3.66
CA PRO A 58 2.04 1.51 -2.90
C PRO A 58 2.81 0.29 -2.42
N ARG A 59 4.12 0.22 -2.74
CA ARG A 59 4.96 -0.86 -2.25
C ARG A 59 5.03 -0.72 -0.74
N VAL A 60 4.23 -1.55 -0.05
CA VAL A 60 4.37 -1.75 1.40
C VAL A 60 5.85 -2.05 1.66
N SER A 61 6.50 -1.16 2.41
CA SER A 61 7.92 -1.28 2.76
C SER A 61 8.21 -2.64 3.38
N VAL A 62 9.46 -3.13 3.25
CA VAL A 62 9.86 -4.39 3.89
C VAL A 62 9.66 -4.28 5.40
N GLU A 63 9.91 -3.11 5.98
CA GLU A 63 9.60 -2.84 7.39
C GLU A 63 8.10 -2.97 7.68
N ARG A 64 7.21 -2.37 6.87
CA ARG A 64 5.77 -2.46 7.09
C ARG A 64 5.23 -3.88 6.96
N LYS A 65 5.75 -4.70 6.06
CA LYS A 65 5.40 -6.13 5.99
C LYS A 65 5.82 -6.88 7.25
N ARG A 66 7.04 -6.61 7.74
CA ARG A 66 7.57 -7.23 8.96
C ARG A 66 6.77 -6.80 10.19
N ILE A 67 6.43 -5.53 10.31
CA ILE A 67 5.63 -5.00 11.42
C ILE A 67 4.21 -5.56 11.39
N MET A 68 3.57 -5.62 10.21
CA MET A 68 2.26 -6.26 10.05
C MET A 68 2.28 -7.72 10.50
N TYR A 69 3.34 -8.47 10.15
CA TYR A 69 3.51 -9.85 10.58
C TYR A 69 3.60 -9.97 12.11
N VAL A 70 4.43 -9.14 12.75
CA VAL A 70 4.57 -9.14 14.22
C VAL A 70 3.25 -8.77 14.89
N ILE A 71 2.57 -7.72 14.43
CA ILE A 71 1.28 -7.28 14.98
C ILE A 71 0.24 -8.41 14.89
N ASN A 72 0.16 -9.11 13.75
CA ASN A 72 -0.78 -10.22 13.59
C ASN A 72 -0.47 -11.38 14.54
N LYS A 73 0.81 -11.70 14.75
CA LYS A 73 1.21 -12.73 15.71
C LYS A 73 0.87 -12.32 17.14
N THR A 74 1.12 -11.06 17.50
CA THR A 74 0.78 -10.53 18.83
C THR A 74 -0.73 -10.52 19.05
N GLY A 75 -1.53 -10.09 18.07
CA GLY A 75 -3.00 -10.10 18.16
C GLY A 75 -3.58 -11.50 18.38
N ASN A 76 -3.02 -12.51 17.72
CA ASN A 76 -3.41 -13.91 17.97
C ASN A 76 -3.10 -14.35 19.41
N ASN A 77 -1.93 -13.97 19.95
CA ASN A 77 -1.58 -14.28 21.33
C ASN A 77 -2.50 -13.56 22.33
N ILE A 78 -2.85 -12.29 22.06
CA ILE A 78 -3.81 -11.53 22.87
C ILE A 78 -5.17 -12.23 22.90
N ASN A 79 -5.69 -12.68 21.76
CA ASN A 79 -6.94 -13.42 21.69
C ASN A 79 -6.89 -14.72 22.50
N GLN A 80 -5.76 -15.45 22.43
CA GLN A 80 -5.58 -16.66 23.23
C GLN A 80 -5.59 -16.36 24.73
N LEU A 81 -4.89 -15.32 25.18
CA LEU A 81 -4.89 -14.88 26.58
C LEU A 81 -6.29 -14.48 27.04
N ALA A 82 -7.04 -13.73 26.23
CA ALA A 82 -8.41 -13.35 26.52
C ALA A 82 -9.33 -14.57 26.67
N HIS A 83 -9.21 -15.56 25.78
CA HIS A 83 -9.96 -16.81 25.87
C HIS A 83 -9.64 -17.60 27.14
N VAL A 84 -8.35 -17.73 27.49
CA VAL A 84 -7.91 -18.41 28.72
C VAL A 84 -8.43 -17.70 29.96
N ALA A 85 -8.31 -16.36 30.01
CA ALA A 85 -8.78 -15.56 31.13
C ALA A 85 -10.30 -15.67 31.31
N ASN A 86 -11.07 -15.64 30.21
CA ASN A 86 -12.53 -15.80 30.28
C ASN A 86 -12.93 -17.19 30.78
N SER A 87 -12.25 -18.24 30.33
CA SER A 87 -12.47 -19.61 30.82
C SER A 87 -12.13 -19.75 32.31
N ALA A 88 -11.04 -19.13 32.76
CA ALA A 88 -10.63 -19.12 34.17
C ALA A 88 -11.64 -18.37 35.05
N ARG A 89 -12.19 -17.24 34.58
CA ARG A 89 -13.23 -16.47 35.26
C ARG A 89 -14.54 -17.25 35.40
N VAL A 90 -15.03 -17.84 34.30
CA VAL A 90 -16.27 -18.65 34.29
C VAL A 90 -16.13 -19.88 35.21
N SER A 91 -14.93 -20.46 35.31
CA SER A 91 -14.66 -21.57 36.23
C SER A 91 -14.34 -21.16 37.67
N GLY A 92 -14.44 -19.87 38.01
CA GLY A 92 -14.18 -19.34 39.36
C GLY A 92 -12.72 -19.35 39.79
N ARG A 93 -11.79 -19.65 38.86
CA ARG A 93 -10.34 -19.70 39.11
C ARG A 93 -9.64 -18.34 38.98
N LEU A 94 -10.37 -17.33 38.49
CA LEU A 94 -9.90 -15.96 38.34
C LEU A 94 -10.95 -15.02 38.94
N SER A 95 -10.53 -14.09 39.80
CA SER A 95 -11.42 -13.07 40.34
C SER A 95 -11.83 -12.08 39.26
N GLU A 96 -13.02 -11.50 39.42
CA GLU A 96 -13.52 -10.47 38.50
C GLU A 96 -12.57 -9.26 38.43
N SER A 97 -12.01 -8.83 39.56
CA SER A 97 -11.06 -7.70 39.60
C SER A 97 -9.78 -7.97 38.82
N THR A 98 -9.23 -9.18 38.91
CA THR A 98 -8.04 -9.57 38.13
C THR A 98 -8.37 -9.76 36.66
N PHE A 99 -9.57 -10.26 36.33
CA PHE A 99 -10.03 -10.37 34.95
C PHE A 99 -10.15 -9.00 34.27
N VAL A 100 -10.80 -8.04 34.93
CA VAL A 100 -10.95 -6.67 34.42
C VAL A 100 -9.58 -6.03 34.18
N ALA A 101 -8.69 -6.09 35.18
CA ALA A 101 -7.34 -5.55 35.04
C ALA A 101 -6.55 -6.19 33.87
N LEU A 102 -6.73 -7.50 33.65
CA LEU A 102 -6.10 -8.20 32.53
C LEU A 102 -6.68 -7.76 31.18
N VAL A 103 -8.00 -7.58 31.08
CA VAL A 103 -8.65 -7.11 29.84
C VAL A 103 -8.20 -5.68 29.51
N ASP A 104 -8.13 -4.81 30.50
CA ASP A 104 -7.66 -3.43 30.34
C ASP A 104 -6.21 -3.39 29.79
N GLU A 105 -5.32 -4.23 30.33
CA GLU A 105 -3.94 -4.33 29.85
C GLU A 105 -3.85 -4.86 28.40
N LEU A 106 -4.65 -5.88 28.06
CA LEU A 106 -4.71 -6.41 26.69
C LEU A 106 -5.27 -5.38 25.69
N GLU A 107 -6.23 -4.56 26.12
CA GLU A 107 -6.77 -3.47 25.32
C GLU A 107 -5.72 -2.38 25.11
N MET A 108 -5.00 -1.97 26.15
CA MET A 108 -3.91 -1.00 26.06
C MET A 108 -2.84 -1.46 25.06
N ILE A 109 -2.39 -2.71 25.15
CA ILE A 109 -1.41 -3.28 24.20
C ILE A 109 -1.98 -3.23 22.76
N THR A 110 -3.24 -3.59 22.57
CA THR A 110 -3.90 -3.55 21.25
C THR A 110 -3.94 -2.14 20.67
N GLN A 111 -4.26 -1.14 21.49
CA GLN A 111 -4.30 0.27 21.09
C GLN A 111 -2.90 0.77 20.70
N LEU A 112 -1.86 0.43 21.47
CA LEU A 112 -0.46 0.78 21.16
C LEU A 112 0.00 0.17 19.84
N LEU A 113 -0.31 -1.10 19.58
CA LEU A 113 0.02 -1.78 18.32
C LEU A 113 -0.65 -1.11 17.11
N LYS A 114 -1.95 -0.77 17.23
CA LYS A 114 -2.69 -0.05 16.19
C LYS A 114 -2.11 1.35 15.94
N ALA A 115 -1.79 2.09 17.00
CA ALA A 115 -1.19 3.42 16.89
C ALA A 115 0.17 3.38 16.17
N HIS A 116 0.99 2.36 16.45
CA HIS A 116 2.26 2.18 15.76
C HIS A 116 2.09 1.81 14.28
N LEU A 117 1.07 1.04 13.90
CA LEU A 117 0.81 0.70 12.50
C LEU A 117 0.53 1.94 11.63
N HIS A 118 -0.08 2.98 12.21
CA HIS A 118 -0.33 4.25 11.51
C HIS A 118 0.91 5.14 11.38
N ARG A 119 2.00 4.81 12.08
CA ARG A 119 3.27 5.56 12.05
C ARG A 119 4.34 4.86 11.21
N VAL A 120 4.02 3.73 10.58
CA VAL A 120 4.91 3.01 9.68
C VAL A 120 4.54 3.41 8.26
N ASP A 121 5.46 4.16 7.63
CA ASP A 121 5.38 4.97 6.41
C ASP A 121 5.13 6.46 6.70
#